data_AF-A0A973GHV7-F1
#
_entry.id   AF-A0A973GHV7-F1
#
_cell.length_a   1.000
_cell.length_b   1.000
_cell.length_c   1.000
_cell.angle_alpha   90.00
_cell.angle_beta   90.00
_cell.angle_gamma   90.00
#
_symmetry.space_group_name_H-M   'P 1'
#
loop_
_entity.id
_entity.type
_entity.pdbx_description
1 polymer ?
#
loop_
_entity_poly.entity_id
_entity_poly.type
_entity_poly.pdbx_seq_one_letter_code
_entity_poly.pdbx_strand_id
1 'polypeptide(L)'
;MKSHSFRIAVVLLISCLSLSGCAKREKVTGLKQLEGKEFAIPTGTVADQLVLSKLPTAKFKYFNTVLDAALAVKDGKADAAAYDEPILQNIAAKKGGMVVLKEMITVDNYGFAVRKDNPELKQAIDSVVKELKDNGTTDQMMKRWFPKTGSPAPMPKIASTGKNGVLRLGTASVTEPFSFVDGSGEVVGYDIELAKHIANKAGKRLEVVNMDFGGMIPALMSGKVDMIAACITITEERKKQVLFSDPYYVGGIAALVKE
;
A
#
# COMPACT_ATOMS: atom_id res chain seq x y z
N MET A 1 70.62 -41.56 -40.43
CA MET A 1 70.27 -40.19 -40.00
C MET A 1 68.86 -39.87 -40.49
N LYS A 2 67.87 -39.88 -39.60
CA LYS A 2 66.47 -39.53 -39.91
C LYS A 2 66.24 -38.09 -39.46
N SER A 3 65.88 -37.20 -40.38
CA SER A 3 65.43 -35.84 -40.05
C SER A 3 63.95 -35.86 -39.69
N HIS A 4 63.57 -35.28 -38.55
CA HIS A 4 62.19 -35.04 -38.19
C HIS A 4 61.90 -33.54 -38.28
N SER A 5 60.99 -33.18 -39.17
CA SER A 5 60.48 -31.82 -39.34
C SER A 5 59.52 -31.48 -38.21
N PHE A 6 59.88 -30.47 -37.41
CA PHE A 6 59.06 -29.94 -36.31
C PHE A 6 57.99 -29.00 -36.88
N ARG A 7 56.71 -29.35 -36.76
CA ARG A 7 55.58 -28.46 -37.10
C ARG A 7 55.21 -27.65 -35.85
N ILE A 8 55.41 -26.35 -35.91
CA ILE A 8 54.95 -25.38 -34.90
C ILE A 8 53.44 -25.18 -35.10
N ALA A 9 52.65 -25.55 -34.10
CA ALA A 9 51.22 -25.22 -34.03
C ALA A 9 51.06 -23.82 -33.43
N VAL A 10 50.51 -22.89 -34.21
CA VAL A 10 50.11 -21.55 -33.74
C VAL A 10 48.74 -21.69 -33.08
N VAL A 11 48.69 -21.55 -31.75
CA VAL A 11 47.44 -21.45 -30.99
C VAL A 11 46.98 -19.99 -31.02
N LEU A 12 45.94 -19.71 -31.80
CA LEU A 12 45.23 -18.42 -31.77
C LEU A 12 44.40 -18.34 -30.49
N LEU A 13 44.91 -17.62 -29.48
CA LEU A 13 44.11 -17.19 -28.33
C LEU A 13 43.09 -16.15 -28.81
N ILE A 14 41.84 -16.57 -29.01
CA ILE A 14 40.71 -15.67 -29.14
C ILE A 14 40.41 -15.13 -27.74
N SER A 15 40.93 -13.95 -27.44
CA SER A 15 40.53 -13.18 -26.27
C SER A 15 39.07 -12.76 -26.43
N CYS A 16 38.14 -13.49 -25.81
CA CYS A 16 36.77 -13.03 -25.60
C CYS A 16 36.81 -11.79 -24.72
N LEU A 17 36.87 -10.62 -25.36
CA LEU A 17 36.50 -9.33 -24.77
C LEU A 17 35.05 -9.45 -24.32
N SER A 18 34.86 -9.70 -23.02
CA SER A 18 33.58 -9.53 -22.36
C SER A 18 33.24 -8.05 -22.41
N LEU A 19 32.45 -7.68 -23.43
CA LEU A 19 31.69 -6.44 -23.44
C LEU A 19 30.82 -6.45 -22.20
N SER A 20 31.32 -5.81 -21.15
CA SER A 20 30.52 -5.33 -20.02
C SER A 20 29.64 -4.22 -20.58
N GLY A 21 28.58 -4.64 -21.28
CA GLY A 21 27.51 -3.78 -21.69
C GLY A 21 26.85 -3.26 -20.43
N CYS A 22 27.27 -2.08 -19.98
CA CYS A 22 26.41 -1.17 -19.24
C CYS A 22 25.27 -0.76 -20.17
N ALA A 23 24.38 -1.69 -20.50
CA ALA A 23 23.09 -1.36 -21.05
C ALA A 23 22.41 -0.54 -19.95
N LYS A 24 22.29 0.77 -20.15
CA LYS A 24 21.40 1.62 -19.35
C LYS A 24 20.05 0.90 -19.35
N ARG A 25 19.65 0.33 -18.22
CA ARG A 25 18.30 -0.23 -18.08
C ARG A 25 17.34 0.92 -18.38
N GLU A 26 16.48 0.71 -19.36
CA GLU A 26 15.45 1.67 -19.70
C GLU A 26 14.55 1.87 -18.48
N LYS A 27 14.25 3.13 -18.17
CA LYS A 27 13.40 3.46 -17.04
C LYS A 27 11.99 2.95 -17.32
N VAL A 28 11.45 2.14 -16.40
CA VAL A 28 10.07 1.68 -16.48
C VAL A 28 9.15 2.80 -16.02
N THR A 29 8.19 3.17 -16.86
CA THR A 29 7.28 4.31 -16.63
C THR A 29 5.80 3.93 -16.73
N GLY A 30 5.48 2.74 -17.24
CA GLY A 30 4.10 2.25 -17.36
C GLY A 30 4.01 0.72 -17.41
N LEU A 31 2.81 0.18 -17.23
CA LEU A 31 2.59 -1.26 -17.04
C LEU A 31 2.92 -2.09 -18.28
N LYS A 32 2.76 -1.52 -19.48
CA LYS A 32 3.08 -2.21 -20.74
C LYS A 32 4.54 -2.66 -20.82
N GLN A 33 5.47 -1.91 -20.24
CA GLN A 33 6.89 -2.28 -20.20
C GLN A 33 7.16 -3.48 -19.26
N LEU A 34 6.15 -3.92 -18.50
CA LEU A 34 6.19 -5.07 -17.60
C LEU A 34 5.58 -6.35 -18.22
N GLU A 35 5.18 -6.33 -19.48
CA GLU A 35 4.75 -7.55 -20.19
C GLU A 35 5.89 -8.59 -20.21
N GLY A 36 5.58 -9.84 -19.85
CA GLY A 36 6.55 -10.93 -19.80
C GLY A 36 7.57 -10.86 -18.64
N LYS A 37 7.50 -9.83 -17.80
CA LYS A 37 8.46 -9.58 -16.70
C LYS A 37 8.14 -10.39 -15.45
N GLU A 38 9.14 -10.52 -14.59
CA GLU A 38 9.01 -11.23 -13.31
C GLU A 38 8.62 -10.28 -12.18
N PHE A 39 7.47 -10.55 -11.56
CA PHE A 39 6.93 -9.83 -10.43
C PHE A 39 7.27 -10.54 -9.11
N ALA A 40 7.79 -9.79 -8.15
CA ALA A 40 7.90 -10.19 -6.76
C ALA A 40 6.54 -10.02 -6.06
N ILE A 41 5.99 -11.10 -5.53
CA ILE A 41 4.66 -11.15 -4.91
C ILE A 41 4.76 -11.67 -3.48
N PRO A 42 4.13 -11.01 -2.49
CA PRO A 42 4.01 -11.58 -1.15
C PRO A 42 3.07 -12.79 -1.19
N THR A 43 3.51 -13.91 -0.59
CA THR A 43 2.71 -15.14 -0.50
C THR A 43 1.40 -14.90 0.26
N GLY A 44 0.32 -15.56 -0.16
CA GLY A 44 -1.00 -15.47 0.49
C GLY A 44 -1.82 -14.25 0.08
N THR A 45 -1.38 -13.52 -0.96
CA THR A 45 -2.11 -12.40 -1.56
C THR A 45 -2.76 -12.83 -2.88
N VAL A 46 -3.67 -12.01 -3.41
CA VAL A 46 -4.26 -12.19 -4.74
C VAL A 46 -3.59 -11.31 -5.81
N ALA A 47 -2.46 -10.68 -5.46
CA ALA A 47 -1.82 -9.69 -6.32
C ALA A 47 -1.34 -10.29 -7.66
N ASP A 48 -0.91 -11.56 -7.65
CA ASP A 48 -0.55 -12.33 -8.85
C ASP A 48 -1.71 -12.45 -9.83
N GLN A 49 -2.91 -12.82 -9.34
CA GLN A 49 -4.11 -12.94 -10.18
C GLN A 49 -4.55 -11.59 -10.74
N LEU A 50 -4.43 -10.53 -9.94
CA LEU A 50 -4.73 -9.17 -10.37
C LEU A 50 -3.71 -8.68 -11.41
N VAL A 51 -2.42 -9.01 -11.25
CA VAL A 51 -1.40 -8.76 -12.28
C VAL A 51 -1.76 -9.51 -13.56
N LEU A 52 -2.08 -10.80 -13.50
CA LEU A 52 -2.44 -11.60 -14.69
C LEU A 52 -3.66 -11.05 -15.44
N SER A 53 -4.60 -10.43 -14.72
CA SER A 53 -5.79 -9.82 -15.35
C SER A 53 -5.46 -8.69 -16.32
N LYS A 54 -4.30 -8.03 -16.15
CA LYS A 54 -3.84 -6.90 -16.98
C LYS A 54 -2.56 -7.20 -17.76
N LEU A 55 -1.71 -8.10 -17.25
CA LEU A 55 -0.44 -8.54 -17.81
C LEU A 55 -0.40 -10.08 -17.87
N PRO A 56 -1.08 -10.71 -18.84
CA PRO A 56 -1.28 -12.17 -18.87
C PRO A 56 0.01 -12.99 -19.02
N THR A 57 1.10 -12.35 -19.44
CA THR A 57 2.42 -12.99 -19.64
C THR A 57 3.37 -12.81 -18.47
N ALA A 58 2.94 -12.13 -17.39
CA ALA A 58 3.75 -11.92 -16.20
C ALA A 58 4.16 -13.25 -15.54
N LYS A 59 5.36 -13.26 -14.97
CA LYS A 59 5.92 -14.37 -14.17
C LYS A 59 6.02 -13.95 -12.72
N PHE A 60 6.11 -14.90 -11.80
CA PHE A 60 6.04 -14.60 -10.37
C PHE A 60 7.17 -15.26 -9.57
N LYS A 61 7.68 -14.49 -8.61
CA LYS A 61 8.54 -14.97 -7.54
C LYS A 61 7.93 -14.58 -6.21
N TYR A 62 7.78 -15.55 -5.32
CA TYR A 62 7.06 -15.36 -4.07
C TYR A 62 8.00 -15.04 -2.91
N PHE A 63 7.55 -14.15 -2.03
CA PHE A 63 8.28 -13.67 -0.86
C PHE A 63 7.39 -13.71 0.38
N ASN A 64 8.00 -13.80 1.55
CA ASN A 64 7.25 -13.87 2.81
C ASN A 64 6.61 -12.52 3.19
N THR A 65 7.22 -11.40 2.79
CA THR A 65 6.73 -10.06 3.12
C THR A 65 6.76 -9.12 1.91
N VAL A 66 5.95 -8.06 1.96
CA VAL A 66 5.95 -6.97 0.96
C VAL A 66 7.29 -6.26 0.92
N LEU A 67 7.94 -6.10 2.08
CA LEU A 67 9.26 -5.50 2.16
C LEU A 67 10.30 -6.34 1.41
N ASP A 68 10.30 -7.66 1.59
CA ASP A 68 11.22 -8.56 0.89
C ASP A 68 10.98 -8.53 -0.63
N ALA A 69 9.72 -8.51 -1.05
CA ALA A 69 9.35 -8.38 -2.46
C ALA A 69 9.88 -7.07 -3.07
N ALA A 70 9.68 -5.94 -2.39
CA ALA A 70 10.19 -4.65 -2.82
C ALA A 70 11.73 -4.62 -2.84
N LEU A 71 12.40 -5.15 -1.81
CA LEU A 71 13.87 -5.22 -1.78
C LEU A 71 14.42 -6.11 -2.89
N ALA A 72 13.72 -7.19 -3.28
CA ALA A 72 14.12 -7.99 -4.43
C ALA A 72 14.14 -7.17 -5.74
N VAL A 73 13.19 -6.25 -5.92
CA VAL A 73 13.19 -5.31 -7.06
C VAL A 73 14.37 -4.34 -6.97
N LYS A 74 14.59 -3.74 -5.80
CA LYS A 74 15.73 -2.84 -5.56
C LYS A 74 17.07 -3.49 -5.90
N ASP A 75 17.23 -4.74 -5.49
CA ASP A 75 18.42 -5.57 -5.73
C ASP A 75 18.51 -6.10 -7.17
N GLY A 76 17.46 -5.93 -7.98
CA GLY A 76 17.39 -6.42 -9.36
C GLY A 76 17.16 -7.93 -9.49
N LYS A 77 16.65 -8.58 -8.44
CA LYS A 77 16.24 -9.99 -8.40
C LYS A 77 14.85 -10.24 -8.99
N ALA A 78 14.07 -9.19 -9.20
CA ALA A 78 12.78 -9.17 -9.90
C ALA A 78 12.67 -7.82 -10.66
N ASP A 79 11.79 -7.77 -11.67
CA ASP A 79 11.60 -6.57 -12.50
C ASP A 79 10.64 -5.57 -11.83
N ALA A 80 9.62 -6.08 -11.14
CA ALA A 80 8.62 -5.29 -10.42
C ALA A 80 8.13 -6.04 -9.17
N ALA A 81 7.50 -5.34 -8.24
CA ALA A 81 6.72 -5.92 -7.16
C ALA A 81 5.28 -5.43 -7.29
N ALA A 82 4.29 -6.27 -7.03
CA ALA A 82 2.89 -5.86 -7.05
C ALA A 82 2.24 -6.07 -5.69
N TYR A 83 1.64 -5.01 -5.17
CA TYR A 83 0.93 -4.97 -3.90
C TYR A 83 0.12 -3.68 -3.78
N ASP A 84 -0.55 -3.47 -2.65
CA ASP A 84 -1.29 -2.26 -2.35
C ASP A 84 -0.39 -1.01 -2.49
N GLU A 85 -0.81 -0.10 -3.36
CA GLU A 85 -0.15 1.16 -3.71
C GLU A 85 0.38 1.93 -2.49
N PRO A 86 -0.41 2.23 -1.46
CA PRO A 86 0.05 3.05 -0.34
C PRO A 86 1.17 2.37 0.47
N ILE A 87 1.18 1.03 0.53
CA ILE A 87 2.23 0.27 1.21
C ILE A 87 3.52 0.30 0.39
N LEU A 88 3.40 0.14 -0.93
CA LEU A 88 4.54 0.29 -1.83
C LEU A 88 5.13 1.70 -1.79
N GLN A 89 4.29 2.75 -1.72
CA GLN A 89 4.76 4.13 -1.56
C GLN A 89 5.52 4.31 -0.26
N ASN A 90 4.97 3.80 0.85
CA ASN A 90 5.62 3.90 2.16
C ASN A 90 6.98 3.17 2.17
N ILE A 91 7.07 1.98 1.56
CA ILE A 91 8.34 1.25 1.41
C ILE A 91 9.33 2.05 0.54
N ALA A 92 8.88 2.56 -0.61
CA ALA A 92 9.71 3.36 -1.51
C ALA A 92 10.26 4.62 -0.82
N ALA A 93 9.40 5.34 -0.10
CA ALA A 93 9.78 6.53 0.65
C ALA A 93 10.83 6.23 1.73
N LYS A 94 10.67 5.12 2.47
CA LYS A 94 11.58 4.75 3.58
C LYS A 94 12.90 4.13 3.12
N LYS A 95 12.91 3.46 1.96
CA LYS A 95 14.07 2.69 1.49
C LYS A 95 14.81 3.33 0.32
N GLY A 96 14.15 4.14 -0.50
CA GLY A 96 14.69 4.76 -1.72
C GLY A 96 15.14 3.75 -2.80
N GLY A 97 15.42 4.26 -4.00
CA GLY A 97 15.91 3.46 -5.14
C GLY A 97 14.81 2.65 -5.84
N MET A 98 13.55 2.99 -5.58
CA MET A 98 12.36 2.36 -6.14
C MET A 98 11.28 3.42 -6.31
N VAL A 99 10.42 3.25 -7.31
CA VAL A 99 9.30 4.13 -7.59
C VAL A 99 8.06 3.29 -7.85
N VAL A 100 6.92 3.75 -7.37
CA VAL A 100 5.62 3.15 -7.68
C VAL A 100 5.09 3.78 -8.95
N LEU A 101 4.66 2.95 -9.91
CA LEU A 101 4.07 3.43 -11.15
C LEU A 101 2.74 4.15 -10.87
N LYS A 102 2.52 5.27 -11.55
CA LYS A 102 1.27 6.03 -11.46
C LYS A 102 0.08 5.25 -12.01
N GLU A 103 0.30 4.45 -13.05
CA GLU A 103 -0.71 3.56 -13.60
C GLU A 103 -0.82 2.33 -12.70
N MET A 104 -1.95 2.19 -12.01
CA MET A 104 -2.24 1.03 -11.16
C MET A 104 -2.78 -0.15 -11.98
N ILE A 105 -2.60 -1.36 -11.43
CA ILE A 105 -3.11 -2.62 -11.97
C ILE A 105 -4.62 -2.70 -11.71
N THR A 106 -5.04 -2.42 -10.48
CA THR A 106 -6.44 -2.22 -10.10
C THR A 106 -6.64 -0.82 -9.57
N VAL A 107 -7.89 -0.35 -9.59
CA VAL A 107 -8.27 0.90 -8.92
C VAL A 107 -9.32 0.54 -7.88
N ASP A 108 -9.00 0.82 -6.63
CA ASP A 108 -9.81 0.52 -5.46
C ASP A 108 -10.12 1.81 -4.70
N ASN A 109 -11.27 1.82 -4.03
CA ASN A 109 -11.75 2.95 -3.25
C ASN A 109 -11.78 2.54 -1.78
N TYR A 110 -11.17 3.31 -0.89
CA TYR A 110 -11.15 3.03 0.55
C TYR A 110 -12.11 3.97 1.29
N GLY A 111 -12.88 3.41 2.22
CA GLY A 111 -13.90 4.13 2.97
C GLY A 111 -14.06 3.62 4.39
N PHE A 112 -14.68 4.44 5.24
CA PHE A 112 -15.18 4.00 6.53
C PHE A 112 -16.43 3.16 6.30
N ALA A 113 -16.65 2.15 7.13
CA ALA A 113 -17.92 1.43 7.17
C ALA A 113 -18.65 1.65 8.49
N VAL A 114 -19.98 1.72 8.40
CA VAL A 114 -20.91 1.82 9.53
C VAL A 114 -22.04 0.82 9.36
N ARG A 115 -22.80 0.56 10.43
CA ARG A 115 -23.97 -0.32 10.36
C ARG A 115 -25.04 0.24 9.42
N LYS A 116 -25.81 -0.66 8.80
CA LYS A 116 -26.91 -0.30 7.89
C LYS A 116 -28.03 0.49 8.54
N ASP A 117 -28.23 0.32 9.83
CA ASP A 117 -29.22 1.04 10.62
C ASP A 117 -28.72 2.41 11.10
N ASN A 118 -27.49 2.82 10.75
CA ASN A 118 -26.91 4.10 11.15
C ASN A 118 -26.48 4.96 9.94
N PRO A 119 -27.41 5.36 9.05
CA PRO A 119 -27.11 6.24 7.93
C PRO A 119 -26.69 7.65 8.38
N GLU A 120 -27.09 8.10 9.57
CA GLU A 120 -26.70 9.40 10.13
C GLU A 120 -25.19 9.47 10.38
N LEU A 121 -24.59 8.41 10.94
CA LEU A 121 -23.14 8.35 11.14
C LEU A 121 -22.38 8.32 9.81
N LYS A 122 -22.90 7.61 8.79
CA LYS A 122 -22.33 7.67 7.43
C LYS A 122 -22.32 9.11 6.92
N GLN A 123 -23.46 9.79 6.95
CA GLN A 123 -23.57 11.18 6.47
C GLN A 123 -22.67 12.15 7.24
N ALA A 124 -22.53 11.95 8.56
CA ALA A 124 -21.61 12.74 9.38
C ALA A 124 -20.14 12.52 8.97
N ILE A 125 -19.75 11.27 8.69
CA ILE A 125 -18.41 10.95 8.17
C ILE A 125 -18.18 11.66 6.83
N ASP A 126 -19.11 11.52 5.88
CA ASP A 126 -18.98 12.13 4.55
C ASP A 126 -18.84 13.65 4.65
N SER A 127 -19.65 14.28 5.50
CA SER A 127 -19.63 15.73 5.74
C SER A 127 -18.29 16.20 6.31
N VAL A 128 -17.73 15.45 7.27
CA VAL A 128 -16.43 15.77 7.85
C VAL A 128 -15.30 15.59 6.83
N VAL A 129 -15.28 14.47 6.10
CA VAL A 129 -14.27 14.23 5.06
C VAL A 129 -14.32 15.33 4.01
N LYS A 130 -15.52 15.74 3.60
CA LYS A 130 -15.71 16.85 2.67
C LYS A 130 -15.19 18.18 3.24
N GLU A 131 -15.54 18.53 4.47
CA GLU A 131 -15.05 19.75 5.13
C GLU A 131 -13.52 19.79 5.23
N LEU A 132 -12.89 18.69 5.63
CA LEU A 132 -11.44 18.57 5.71
C LEU A 132 -10.75 18.68 4.34
N LYS A 133 -11.43 18.23 3.28
CA LYS A 133 -10.96 18.38 1.91
C LYS A 133 -11.07 19.84 1.45
N ASP A 134 -12.22 20.46 1.65
CA ASP A 134 -12.50 21.83 1.21
C ASP A 134 -11.58 22.85 1.91
N ASN A 135 -11.19 22.60 3.16
CA ASN A 135 -10.30 23.48 3.93
C ASN A 135 -8.80 23.13 3.82
N GLY A 136 -8.44 22.11 3.04
CA GLY A 136 -7.05 21.68 2.79
C GLY A 136 -6.41 20.88 3.94
N THR A 137 -7.16 20.49 4.97
CA THR A 137 -6.64 19.63 6.06
C THR A 137 -6.25 18.25 5.52
N THR A 138 -7.01 17.67 4.60
CA THR A 138 -6.63 16.40 3.97
C THR A 138 -5.30 16.49 3.24
N ASP A 139 -4.97 17.62 2.62
CA ASP A 139 -3.68 17.78 1.93
C ASP A 139 -2.51 17.79 2.92
N GLN A 140 -2.71 18.37 4.10
CA GLN A 140 -1.73 18.33 5.19
C GLN A 140 -1.58 16.92 5.74
N MET A 141 -2.69 16.20 5.91
CA MET A 141 -2.70 14.79 6.31
C MET A 141 -1.96 13.93 5.28
N MET A 142 -2.22 14.12 3.99
CA MET A 142 -1.58 13.37 2.91
C MET A 142 -0.08 13.58 2.91
N LYS A 143 0.40 14.83 3.06
CA LYS A 143 1.84 15.13 3.17
C LYS A 143 2.49 14.47 4.40
N ARG A 144 1.76 14.36 5.50
CA ARG A 144 2.25 13.78 6.77
C ARG A 144 2.35 12.27 6.71
N TRP A 145 1.29 11.63 6.23
CA TRP A 145 1.13 10.17 6.25
C TRP A 145 1.73 9.49 5.03
N PHE A 146 1.76 10.17 3.88
CA PHE A 146 2.30 9.65 2.63
C PHE A 146 3.44 10.55 2.11
N PRO A 147 4.53 10.70 2.89
CA PRO A 147 5.67 11.51 2.45
C PRO A 147 6.34 10.83 1.24
N LYS A 148 6.91 11.64 0.34
CA LYS A 148 7.68 11.11 -0.80
C LYS A 148 9.00 10.43 -0.37
N THR A 149 9.53 10.81 0.79
CA THR A 149 10.80 10.33 1.34
C THR A 149 10.74 10.28 2.86
N GLY A 150 11.31 9.24 3.45
CA GLY A 150 11.32 9.04 4.91
C GLY A 150 10.06 8.35 5.43
N SER A 151 9.95 8.30 6.76
CA SER A 151 8.78 7.75 7.46
C SER A 151 7.67 8.79 7.58
N PRO A 152 6.41 8.37 7.77
CA PRO A 152 5.32 9.26 8.18
C PRO A 152 5.71 10.12 9.38
N ALA A 153 5.31 11.40 9.36
CA ALA A 153 5.55 12.29 10.48
C ALA A 153 4.59 11.98 11.65
N PRO A 154 4.95 12.33 12.90
CA PRO A 154 4.10 12.05 14.07
C PRO A 154 2.69 12.62 13.93
N MET A 155 1.69 11.86 14.37
CA MET A 155 0.29 12.33 14.37
C MET A 155 0.18 13.61 15.23
N PRO A 156 -0.53 14.65 14.77
CA PRO A 156 -0.76 15.83 15.58
C PRO A 156 -1.57 15.48 16.84
N LYS A 157 -1.32 16.22 17.92
CA LYS A 157 -2.14 16.13 19.13
C LYS A 157 -3.52 16.72 18.86
N ILE A 158 -4.46 15.87 18.47
CA ILE A 158 -5.86 16.22 18.33
C ILE A 158 -6.55 15.92 19.66
N ALA A 159 -7.00 16.96 20.36
CA ALA A 159 -7.65 16.84 21.65
C ALA A 159 -8.98 16.06 21.51
N SER A 160 -9.20 15.06 22.37
CA SER A 160 -10.45 14.30 22.44
C SER A 160 -11.36 14.94 23.49
N THR A 161 -12.03 16.04 23.10
CA THR A 161 -12.77 16.90 24.06
C THR A 161 -14.27 16.64 24.09
N GLY A 162 -14.74 15.65 23.33
CA GLY A 162 -16.16 15.35 23.25
C GLY A 162 -16.77 14.97 24.61
N LYS A 163 -17.98 15.47 24.87
CA LYS A 163 -18.76 15.17 26.09
C LYS A 163 -19.98 14.29 25.80
N ASN A 164 -20.33 14.10 24.53
CA ASN A 164 -21.55 13.42 24.09
C ASN A 164 -21.35 11.90 23.91
N GLY A 165 -20.63 11.30 24.87
CA GLY A 165 -20.28 9.89 24.88
C GLY A 165 -19.05 9.54 24.04
N VAL A 166 -18.99 8.27 23.63
CA VAL A 166 -17.86 7.66 22.92
C VAL A 166 -18.28 7.31 21.50
N LEU A 167 -17.36 7.42 20.55
CA LEU A 167 -17.43 6.85 19.21
C LEU A 167 -16.33 5.78 19.10
N ARG A 168 -16.72 4.51 18.95
CA ARG A 168 -15.78 3.39 18.89
C ARG A 168 -15.41 3.09 17.45
N LEU A 169 -14.13 3.24 17.12
CA LEU A 169 -13.55 2.84 15.84
C LEU A 169 -12.95 1.44 15.98
N GLY A 170 -13.45 0.48 15.21
CA GLY A 170 -12.74 -0.78 14.97
C GLY A 170 -11.67 -0.60 13.90
N THR A 171 -10.46 -1.10 14.15
CA THR A 171 -9.35 -1.04 13.18
C THR A 171 -8.42 -2.25 13.31
N ALA A 172 -7.56 -2.44 12.31
CA ALA A 172 -6.46 -3.39 12.33
C ALA A 172 -5.15 -2.61 12.24
N SER A 173 -4.37 -2.61 13.32
CA SER A 173 -3.21 -1.71 13.49
C SER A 173 -1.90 -2.30 12.93
N VAL A 174 -1.94 -2.78 11.69
CA VAL A 174 -0.83 -3.48 11.02
C VAL A 174 -0.45 -2.87 9.66
N THR A 175 -1.08 -1.76 9.28
CA THR A 175 -1.03 -1.23 7.91
C THR A 175 -0.54 0.21 7.90
N GLU A 176 0.78 0.41 8.00
CA GLU A 176 1.41 1.73 7.90
C GLU A 176 1.33 2.24 6.45
N PRO A 177 0.77 3.45 6.17
CA PRO A 177 0.54 4.55 7.13
C PRO A 177 -0.92 4.82 7.54
N PHE A 178 -1.87 3.90 7.30
CA PHE A 178 -3.30 4.11 7.61
C PHE A 178 -3.67 3.85 9.06
N SER A 179 -3.32 2.68 9.56
CA SER A 179 -3.60 2.25 10.93
C SER A 179 -2.50 1.30 11.38
N PHE A 180 -1.63 1.76 12.26
CA PHE A 180 -0.48 1.00 12.74
C PHE A 180 -0.09 1.43 14.16
N VAL A 181 0.70 0.60 14.83
CA VAL A 181 1.29 0.94 16.12
C VAL A 181 2.62 1.65 15.88
N ASP A 182 2.78 2.87 16.42
CA ASP A 182 4.05 3.59 16.31
C ASP A 182 5.07 3.19 17.40
N GLY A 183 6.23 3.84 17.40
CA GLY A 183 7.29 3.55 18.38
C GLY A 183 6.93 3.86 19.83
N SER A 184 5.82 4.57 20.09
CA SER A 184 5.31 4.83 21.45
C SER A 184 4.34 3.74 21.94
N GLY A 185 3.90 2.84 21.05
CA GLY A 185 2.88 1.85 21.35
C GLY A 185 1.44 2.33 21.13
N GLU A 186 1.25 3.55 20.63
CA GLU A 186 -0.08 4.07 20.29
C GLU A 186 -0.51 3.64 18.89
N VAL A 187 -1.82 3.41 18.72
CA VAL A 187 -2.42 3.20 17.40
C VAL A 187 -2.58 4.55 16.72
N VAL A 188 -1.90 4.73 15.60
CA VAL A 188 -1.85 5.97 14.82
C VAL A 188 -2.03 5.69 13.32
N GLY A 189 -2.13 6.74 12.52
CA GLY A 189 -2.20 6.66 11.07
C GLY A 189 -3.27 7.56 10.47
N TYR A 190 -3.34 7.57 9.14
CA TYR A 190 -4.31 8.39 8.39
C TYR A 190 -5.76 8.12 8.81
N ASP A 191 -6.14 6.85 8.97
CA ASP A 191 -7.51 6.46 9.37
C ASP A 191 -7.82 6.93 10.79
N ILE A 192 -6.83 6.86 11.68
CA ILE A 192 -6.96 7.27 13.08
C ILE A 192 -7.10 8.79 13.19
N GLU A 193 -6.28 9.55 12.44
CA GLU A 193 -6.38 11.00 12.42
C GLU A 193 -7.75 11.45 11.88
N LEU A 194 -8.21 10.85 10.78
CA LEU A 194 -9.51 11.14 10.21
C LEU A 194 -10.65 10.80 11.19
N ALA A 195 -10.57 9.65 11.87
CA ALA A 195 -11.52 9.26 12.91
C ALA A 195 -11.54 10.23 14.11
N LYS A 196 -10.41 10.83 14.49
CA LYS A 196 -10.37 11.85 15.55
C LYS A 196 -11.12 13.11 15.13
N HIS A 197 -10.97 13.55 13.88
CA HIS A 197 -11.75 14.67 13.35
C HIS A 197 -13.26 14.37 13.33
N ILE A 198 -13.64 13.17 12.91
CA ILE A 198 -15.03 12.69 12.91
C ILE A 198 -15.62 12.70 14.32
N ALA A 199 -14.91 12.11 15.29
CA ALA A 199 -15.36 12.06 16.69
C ALA A 199 -15.52 13.46 17.29
N ASN A 200 -14.55 14.35 17.04
CA ASN A 200 -14.61 15.72 17.55
C ASN A 200 -15.77 16.52 16.94
N LYS A 201 -16.04 16.38 15.64
CA LYS A 201 -17.20 17.01 15.01
C LYS A 201 -18.52 16.50 15.60
N ALA A 202 -18.57 15.21 15.92
CA ALA A 202 -19.71 14.60 16.61
C ALA A 202 -19.79 14.95 18.12
N GLY A 203 -18.84 15.73 18.65
CA GLY A 203 -18.77 16.05 20.08
C GLY A 203 -18.53 14.82 20.96
N LYS A 204 -17.95 13.74 20.42
CA LYS A 204 -17.68 12.46 21.09
C LYS A 204 -16.19 12.26 21.35
N ARG A 205 -15.85 11.43 22.33
CA ARG A 205 -14.49 10.92 22.49
C ARG A 205 -14.28 9.75 21.54
N LEU A 206 -13.14 9.71 20.85
CA LEU A 206 -12.76 8.54 20.07
C LEU A 206 -12.21 7.46 21.02
N GLU A 207 -12.70 6.22 20.85
CA GLU A 207 -12.08 5.02 21.39
C GLU A 207 -11.66 4.13 20.21
N VAL A 208 -10.38 3.75 20.17
CA VAL A 208 -9.84 2.88 19.12
C VAL A 208 -9.81 1.46 19.65
N VAL A 209 -10.49 0.55 18.95
CA VAL A 209 -10.59 -0.87 19.26
C VAL A 209 -9.78 -1.64 18.21
N ASN A 210 -8.54 -2.00 18.55
CA ASN A 210 -7.70 -2.80 17.68
C ASN A 210 -8.17 -4.27 17.65
N MET A 211 -8.27 -4.85 16.46
CA MET A 211 -8.72 -6.22 16.25
C MET A 211 -8.20 -6.79 14.92
N ASP A 212 -8.43 -8.08 14.70
CA ASP A 212 -8.16 -8.71 13.40
C ASP A 212 -9.09 -8.17 12.31
N PHE A 213 -8.54 -7.93 11.12
CA PHE A 213 -9.28 -7.35 10.00
C PHE A 213 -10.57 -8.12 9.65
N GLY A 214 -10.50 -9.45 9.65
CA GLY A 214 -11.66 -10.32 9.39
C GLY A 214 -12.78 -10.21 10.42
N GLY A 215 -12.47 -9.74 11.64
CA GLY A 215 -13.44 -9.54 12.72
C GLY A 215 -14.16 -8.18 12.69
N MET A 216 -13.75 -7.26 11.82
CA MET A 216 -14.24 -5.87 11.84
C MET A 216 -15.71 -5.73 11.45
N ILE A 217 -16.15 -6.36 10.35
CA ILE A 217 -17.57 -6.33 9.95
C ILE A 217 -18.47 -7.01 11.00
N PRO A 218 -18.14 -8.21 11.51
CA PRO A 218 -18.88 -8.81 12.64
C PRO A 218 -18.94 -7.92 13.89
N ALA A 219 -17.83 -7.26 14.26
CA ALA A 219 -17.79 -6.33 15.39
C ALA A 219 -18.70 -5.11 15.17
N LEU A 220 -18.76 -4.60 13.93
CA LEU A 220 -19.65 -3.52 13.56
C LEU A 220 -21.11 -3.96 13.65
N MET A 221 -21.46 -5.12 13.07
CA MET A 221 -22.82 -5.68 13.05
C MET A 221 -23.35 -5.98 14.47
N SER A 222 -22.49 -6.48 15.36
CA SER A 222 -22.84 -6.77 16.76
C SER A 222 -22.92 -5.54 17.65
N GLY A 223 -22.56 -4.35 17.15
CA GLY A 223 -22.54 -3.12 17.94
C GLY A 223 -21.37 -2.99 18.91
N LYS A 224 -20.35 -3.87 18.80
CA LYS A 224 -19.09 -3.75 19.56
C LYS A 224 -18.33 -2.47 19.19
N VAL A 225 -18.41 -2.06 17.93
CA VAL A 225 -17.88 -0.79 17.43
C VAL A 225 -18.95 -0.04 16.64
N ASP A 226 -18.76 1.26 16.45
CA ASP A 226 -19.74 2.16 15.81
C ASP A 226 -19.38 2.44 14.35
N MET A 227 -18.08 2.46 14.05
CA MET A 227 -17.52 2.57 12.70
C MET A 227 -16.26 1.73 12.59
N ILE A 228 -15.86 1.39 11.36
CA ILE A 228 -14.62 0.68 11.07
C ILE A 228 -13.83 1.35 9.96
N ALA A 229 -12.50 1.39 10.11
CA ALA A 229 -11.54 1.79 9.07
C ALA A 229 -10.19 1.12 9.31
N ALA A 230 -9.58 0.68 8.22
CA ALA A 230 -8.27 0.04 8.13
C ALA A 230 -7.96 -0.12 6.63
N CYS A 231 -7.93 0.99 5.89
CA CYS A 231 -7.88 1.05 4.41
C CYS A 231 -8.83 0.04 3.73
N ILE A 232 -10.09 0.01 4.18
CA ILE A 232 -11.05 -1.02 3.75
C ILE A 232 -11.53 -0.70 2.34
N THR A 233 -11.22 -1.58 1.39
CA THR A 233 -11.80 -1.53 0.05
C THR A 233 -13.32 -1.61 0.08
N ILE A 234 -13.95 -0.64 -0.56
CA ILE A 234 -15.38 -0.60 -0.83
C ILE A 234 -15.67 -1.63 -1.93
N THR A 235 -16.34 -2.73 -1.58
CA THR A 235 -16.77 -3.76 -2.53
C THR A 235 -18.28 -3.97 -2.48
N GLU A 236 -18.85 -4.44 -3.58
CA GLU A 236 -20.28 -4.76 -3.62
C GLU A 236 -20.67 -5.83 -2.61
N GLU A 237 -19.78 -6.81 -2.35
CA GLU A 237 -20.01 -7.82 -1.33
C GLU A 237 -20.09 -7.22 0.07
N ARG A 238 -19.15 -6.33 0.44
CA ARG A 238 -19.19 -5.67 1.75
C ARG A 238 -20.38 -4.71 1.88
N LYS A 239 -20.78 -4.01 0.80
CA LYS A 239 -21.99 -3.16 0.78
C LYS A 239 -23.29 -3.93 1.06
N LYS A 240 -23.33 -5.24 0.81
CA LYS A 240 -24.47 -6.09 1.24
C LYS A 240 -24.58 -6.20 2.75
N GLN A 241 -23.51 -5.94 3.51
CA GLN A 241 -23.48 -6.08 4.97
C GLN A 241 -23.46 -4.74 5.71
N VAL A 242 -22.76 -3.73 5.18
CA VAL A 242 -22.51 -2.43 5.84
C VAL A 242 -22.78 -1.26 4.90
N LEU A 243 -22.88 -0.05 5.46
CA LEU A 243 -22.85 1.20 4.67
C LEU A 243 -21.43 1.72 4.64
N PHE A 244 -20.95 2.12 3.47
CA PHE A 244 -19.67 2.81 3.34
C PHE A 244 -19.85 4.33 3.26
N SER A 245 -18.90 5.07 3.81
CA SER A 245 -18.70 6.48 3.49
C SER A 245 -18.37 6.64 2.00
N ASP A 246 -18.39 7.89 1.55
CA ASP A 246 -17.70 8.29 0.33
C ASP A 246 -16.20 7.95 0.47
N PRO A 247 -15.52 7.65 -0.65
CA PRO A 247 -14.12 7.25 -0.58
C PRO A 247 -13.23 8.41 -0.13
N TYR A 248 -12.39 8.15 0.88
CA TYR A 248 -11.41 9.12 1.37
C TYR A 248 -10.02 8.92 0.75
N TYR A 249 -9.77 7.77 0.13
CA TYR A 249 -8.53 7.42 -0.55
C TYR A 249 -8.83 6.56 -1.78
N VAL A 250 -8.14 6.84 -2.88
CA VAL A 250 -8.16 6.03 -4.10
C VAL A 250 -6.81 5.34 -4.21
N GLY A 251 -6.81 4.02 -4.14
CA GLY A 251 -5.62 3.18 -4.21
C GLY A 251 -5.84 2.00 -5.13
N GLY A 252 -5.26 0.87 -4.78
CA GLY A 252 -5.37 -0.39 -5.50
C GLY A 252 -4.04 -1.11 -5.59
N ILE A 253 -3.98 -2.17 -6.37
CA ILE A 253 -2.73 -2.86 -6.63
C ILE A 253 -1.91 -2.03 -7.61
N ALA A 254 -0.70 -1.65 -7.22
CA ALA A 254 0.26 -0.95 -8.07
C ALA A 254 1.50 -1.81 -8.31
N ALA A 255 2.30 -1.39 -9.29
CA ALA A 255 3.61 -1.96 -9.54
C ALA A 255 4.69 -1.01 -8.99
N LEU A 256 5.57 -1.55 -8.14
CA LEU A 256 6.81 -0.90 -7.71
C LEU A 256 7.96 -1.41 -8.58
N VAL A 257 8.75 -0.50 -9.12
CA VAL A 257 9.91 -0.79 -9.99
C VAL A 257 11.16 -0.12 -9.43
N LYS A 258 12.32 -0.57 -9.88
CA LYS A 258 13.60 0.11 -9.57
C LYS A 258 13.64 1.48 -10.27
N GLU A 259 14.17 2.49 -9.59
CA GLU A 259 14.34 3.86 -10.13
C GLU A 259 15.35 3.96 -11.28
#